data_AF-A0A537ZN60-F1
#
_entry.id   AF-A0A537ZN60-F1
#
_cell.length_a   1.000
_cell.length_b   1.000
_cell.length_c   1.000
_cell.angle_alpha   90.00
_cell.angle_beta   90.00
_cell.angle_gamma   90.00
#
_symmetry.space_group_name_H-M   'P 1'
#
loop_
_entity.id
_entity.type
_entity.pdbx_description
1 polymer ?
#
loop_
_entity_poly.entity_id
_entity_poly.type
_entity_poly.pdbx_seq_one_letter_code
_entity_poly.pdbx_strand_id
1 'polypeptide(L)' 'MAGGISRLVTRGRAIPWLALYQSAKWIYEHGRRAWRNLEPSERERLGGLVRKSKGRRSNLNTRERDELWSLVKKATIGQG' A
#
# COMPACT_ATOMS: atom_id res chain seq x y z
N MET A 1 35.07 -18.62 0.88
CA MET A 1 33.80 -18.96 0.20
C MET A 1 32.98 -17.69 0.08
N ALA A 2 32.53 -17.40 -1.14
CA ALA A 2 31.86 -16.17 -1.54
C ALA A 2 30.39 -16.09 -1.09
N GLY A 3 29.86 -14.86 -1.06
CA GLY A 3 28.44 -14.52 -0.95
C GLY A 3 28.11 -13.92 0.42
N GLY A 4 27.81 -12.65 0.58
CA GLY A 4 27.33 -11.66 -0.38
C GLY A 4 26.67 -10.56 0.45
N ILE A 5 27.42 -9.48 0.66
CA ILE A 5 26.99 -8.23 1.27
C ILE A 5 25.90 -7.58 0.42
N SER A 6 24.63 -7.92 0.63
CA SER A 6 23.51 -7.08 0.18
C SER A 6 23.01 -6.26 1.37
N ARG A 7 23.78 -5.23 1.69
CA ARG A 7 23.29 -4.06 2.43
C ARG A 7 22.10 -3.45 1.69
N LEU A 8 21.32 -2.68 2.44
CA LEU A 8 20.31 -1.72 2.01
C LEU A 8 18.87 -2.25 2.01
N VAL A 9 18.42 -2.72 3.17
CA VAL A 9 17.04 -2.40 3.56
C VAL A 9 17.03 -0.90 3.84
N THR A 10 16.69 -0.14 2.81
CA THR A 10 16.42 1.29 2.88
C THR A 10 15.51 1.54 4.08
N ARG A 11 16.03 2.28 5.08
CA ARG A 11 15.26 2.82 6.21
C ARG A 11 14.26 3.88 5.73
N GLY A 12 13.42 3.57 4.76
CA GLY A 12 12.16 4.26 4.58
C GLY A 12 11.21 3.65 5.59
N ARG A 13 10.93 4.38 6.70
CA ARG A 13 9.93 4.06 7.75
C ARG A 13 9.25 2.70 7.51
N ALA A 14 9.73 1.65 8.15
CA ALA A 14 9.14 0.32 8.00
C ALA A 14 7.72 0.34 8.57
N ILE A 15 6.74 0.74 7.77
CA ILE A 15 5.33 0.65 8.14
C ILE A 15 5.06 -0.84 8.23
N PRO A 16 4.67 -1.36 9.41
CA PRO A 16 4.31 -2.76 9.51
C PRO A 16 3.19 -3.02 8.50
N TRP A 17 3.34 -4.08 7.71
CA TRP A 17 2.41 -4.40 6.63
C TRP A 17 0.95 -4.35 7.07
N LEU A 18 0.70 -4.81 8.29
CA LEU A 18 -0.61 -4.80 8.91
C LEU A 18 -1.21 -3.38 9.05
N ALA A 19 -0.40 -2.39 9.42
CA ALA A 19 -0.83 -1.00 9.52
C ALA A 19 -1.14 -0.39 8.15
N LEU A 20 -0.32 -0.69 7.13
CA LEU A 20 -0.60 -0.28 5.75
C LEU A 20 -1.93 -0.88 5.26
N TYR A 21 -2.12 -2.19 5.48
CA TYR A 21 -3.35 -2.88 5.10
C TYR A 21 -4.58 -2.34 5.82
N GLN A 22 -4.50 -2.08 7.13
CA GLN A 22 -5.60 -1.48 7.89
C GLN A 22 -5.92 -0.07 7.41
N SER A 23 -4.90 0.73 7.09
CA SER A 23 -5.09 2.06 6.51
C SER A 23 -5.81 1.96 5.17
N ALA A 24 -5.34 1.07 4.28
CA ALA A 24 -5.97 0.82 2.99
C ALA A 24 -7.43 0.36 3.12
N LYS A 25 -7.69 -0.56 4.04
CA LYS A 25 -9.04 -1.06 4.33
C LYS A 25 -9.95 0.06 4.85
N TRP A 26 -9.47 0.85 5.82
CA TRP A 26 -10.23 1.97 6.37
C TRP A 26 -10.54 3.03 5.31
N ILE A 27 -9.56 3.36 4.44
CA ILE A 27 -9.76 4.28 3.32
C ILE A 27 -10.81 3.71 2.36
N TYR A 28 -10.72 2.42 2.02
CA TYR A 28 -11.68 1.78 1.13
C TYR A 28 -13.11 1.75 1.71
N GLU A 29 -13.27 1.46 3.00
CA GLU A 29 -14.59 1.33 3.63
C GLU A 29 -15.21 2.68 4.04
N HIS A 30 -14.41 3.64 4.52
CA HIS A 30 -14.89 4.85 5.19
C HIS A 30 -14.35 6.16 4.62
N GLY A 31 -13.46 6.10 3.63
CA GLY A 31 -12.66 7.23 3.20
C GLY A 31 -13.38 8.26 2.33
N ARG A 32 -14.63 8.65 2.58
CA ARG A 32 -15.35 9.66 1.74
C ARG A 32 -14.52 10.94 1.48
N ARG A 33 -13.69 11.34 2.44
CA ARG A 33 -12.72 12.46 2.33
C ARG A 33 -11.42 12.05 1.62
N ALA A 34 -10.88 10.88 1.93
CA ALA A 34 -9.66 10.33 1.31
C ALA A 34 -9.85 9.99 -0.18
N TRP A 35 -11.08 9.63 -0.57
CA TRP A 35 -11.47 9.37 -1.94
C TRP A 35 -11.42 10.62 -2.80
N ARG A 36 -11.54 11.83 -2.22
CA ARG A 36 -11.41 13.08 -3.00
C ARG A 36 -10.04 13.22 -3.67
N ASN A 37 -9.01 12.60 -3.09
CA ASN A 37 -7.65 12.61 -3.61
C ASN A 37 -7.36 11.46 -4.58
N LEU A 38 -8.28 10.48 -4.69
CA LEU A 38 -8.16 9.33 -5.59
C LEU A 38 -9.15 9.43 -6.74
N GLU A 39 -8.69 9.11 -7.93
CA GLU A 39 -9.54 8.93 -9.09
C GLU A 39 -10.41 7.66 -8.97
N PRO A 40 -11.54 7.57 -9.72
CA PRO A 40 -12.38 6.37 -9.75
C PRO A 40 -11.58 5.08 -9.96
N SER A 41 -10.67 5.07 -10.94
CA SER A 41 -9.83 3.93 -11.28
C SER A 41 -8.86 3.55 -10.16
N GLU A 42 -8.33 4.54 -9.44
CA GLU A 42 -7.43 4.33 -8.31
C GLU A 42 -8.14 3.75 -7.09
N ARG A 43 -9.41 4.12 -6.87
CA ARG A 43 -10.25 3.56 -5.80
C ARG A 43 -10.57 2.09 -6.08
N GLU A 44 -10.90 1.77 -7.32
CA GLU A 44 -11.13 0.38 -7.74
C GLU A 44 -9.86 -0.45 -7.57
N ARG A 45 -8.72 0.11 -7.98
CA ARG A 45 -7.42 -0.54 -7.84
C ARG A 45 -7.05 -0.78 -6.38
N LEU A 46 -7.24 0.21 -5.51
CA LEU A 46 -7.04 0.08 -4.07
C LEU A 46 -7.91 -1.04 -3.49
N GLY A 47 -9.19 -1.08 -3.85
CA GLY A 47 -10.11 -2.15 -3.44
C GLY A 47 -9.67 -3.54 -3.93
N GLY A 48 -9.20 -3.63 -5.18
CA GLY A 48 -8.64 -4.86 -5.75
C GLY A 48 -7.42 -5.37 -4.98
N LEU A 49 -6.49 -4.48 -4.66
CA LEU A 49 -5.28 -4.82 -3.89
C LEU A 49 -5.61 -5.23 -2.44
N VAL A 50 -6.56 -4.55 -1.78
CA VAL A 50 -7.03 -4.91 -0.43
C VAL A 50 -7.68 -6.29 -0.44
N ARG A 51 -8.56 -6.57 -1.42
CA ARG A 51 -9.22 -7.87 -1.58
C ARG A 51 -8.21 -8.98 -1.90
N LYS A 52 -7.24 -8.72 -2.76
CA LYS A 52 -6.19 -9.68 -3.12
C LYS A 52 -5.25 -9.97 -1.96
N SER A 53 -4.84 -8.94 -1.20
CA SER A 53 -3.94 -9.11 -0.07
C SER A 53 -4.53 -10.00 1.03
N LYS A 54 -5.82 -9.83 1.36
CA LYS A 54 -6.45 -10.48 2.53
C LYS A 54 -5.62 -10.32 3.82
N GLY A 55 -4.92 -9.18 3.96
CA GLY A 55 -4.04 -8.88 5.09
C GLY A 55 -2.66 -9.53 5.04
N ARG A 56 -2.34 -10.36 4.03
CA ARG A 56 -1.04 -11.03 3.91
C ARG A 56 -0.17 -10.35 2.85
N ARG A 57 1.09 -10.06 3.22
CA ARG A 57 2.07 -9.43 2.33
C ARG A 57 2.48 -10.34 1.18
N SER A 58 2.48 -11.65 1.39
CA SER A 58 2.87 -12.65 0.38
C SER A 58 1.86 -12.81 -0.75
N ASN A 59 0.61 -12.38 -0.55
CA ASN A 59 -0.43 -12.44 -1.57
C ASN A 59 -0.30 -11.32 -2.63
N LEU A 60 0.55 -10.32 -2.35
CA LEU A 60 0.88 -9.25 -3.28
C LEU A 60 2.35 -9.34 -3.67
N ASN A 61 2.62 -9.17 -4.96
CA ASN A 61 3.99 -9.06 -5.46
C ASN A 61 4.61 -7.71 -5.05
N THR A 62 5.90 -7.50 -5.32
CA THR A 62 6.59 -6.25 -4.94
C THR A 62 5.91 -5.01 -5.53
N ARG A 63 5.60 -5.02 -6.83
CA ARG A 63 4.94 -3.89 -7.50
C ARG A 63 3.57 -3.58 -6.92
N GLU A 64 2.79 -4.60 -6.60
CA GLU A 64 1.46 -4.46 -5.99
C GLU A 64 1.52 -3.90 -4.57
N ARG A 65 2.59 -4.22 -3.83
CA ARG A 65 2.83 -3.67 -2.48
C ARG A 65 3.21 -2.20 -2.55
N ASP A 66 4.07 -1.83 -3.51
CA ASP A 66 4.43 -0.43 -3.77
C ASP A 66 3.23 0.38 -4.25
N GLU A 67 2.41 -0.21 -5.12
CA GLU A 67 1.17 0.40 -5.61
C GLU A 67 0.17 0.62 -4.47
N LEU A 68 -0.03 -0.37 -3.60
CA LEU A 68 -0.88 -0.22 -2.41
C LEU A 68 -0.40 0.91 -1.51
N TRP A 69 0.91 1.01 -1.30
CA TRP A 69 1.51 2.09 -0.50
C TRP A 69 1.29 3.46 -1.14
N SER A 70 1.53 3.59 -2.44
CA SER A 70 1.34 4.85 -3.17
C SER A 70 -0.12 5.30 -3.16
N LEU A 71 -1.08 4.39 -3.33
CA LEU A 71 -2.51 4.70 -3.28
C LEU A 71 -2.94 5.15 -1.88
N VAL A 72 -2.48 4.46 -0.83
CA VAL A 72 -2.75 4.87 0.57
C VAL A 72 -2.14 6.24 0.86
N LYS A 73 -0.93 6.50 0.37
CA LYS A 73 -0.25 7.78 0.50
C LYS A 73 -1.02 8.90 -0.22
N LYS A 74 -1.40 8.70 -1.48
CA LYS A 74 -2.20 9.69 -2.25
C LYS A 74 -3.53 9.98 -1.55
N ALA A 75 -4.21 8.94 -1.07
CA ALA A 75 -5.48 9.07 -0.37
C ALA A 75 -5.36 9.85 0.96
N THR A 76 -4.26 9.69 1.70
CA THR A 76 -4.06 10.32 3.02
C THR A 76 -3.48 11.73 2.94
N ILE A 77 -2.51 11.96 2.05
CA ILE A 77 -1.74 13.21 2.00
C ILE A 77 -2.12 14.09 0.81
N GLY A 78 -2.85 13.57 -0.18
CA GLY A 78 -3.24 14.33 -1.37
C GLY A 78 -2.11 14.59 -2.37
N GLN A 79 -0.97 13.91 -2.25
CA GLN A 79 0.11 13.99 -3.23
C GLN A 79 0.11 12.74 -4.13
N GLY A 80 -0.17 12.97 -5.40
CA GLY A 80 0.11 12.09 -6.54
C GLY A 80 0.75 12.93 -7.63
#